data_AF-A0A352DCK6-F1
#
_entry.id   AF-A0A352DCK6-F1
#
_cell.length_a   1.000
_cell.length_b   1.000
_cell.length_c   1.000
_cell.angle_alpha   90.00
_cell.angle_beta   90.00
_cell.angle_gamma   90.00
#
_symmetry.space_group_name_H-M   'P 1'
#
loop_
_entity.id
_entity.type
_entity.pdbx_description
1 polymer ?
#
loop_
_entity_poly.entity_id
_entity_poly.type
_entity_poly.pdbx_seq_one_letter_code
_entity_poly.pdbx_strand_id
1 'polypeptide(L)'
;LGKIRGVVQDRTIWEDTIFARMLNQHPDKIISDMDYNTYLDLFDNMVLRELVFPQLLIFLDCRVETSIERINSRGRNMEKAIEADYLKSLQENYYQFIEEMESAGVRILRLNWENFQPISEVVRLVNEYSLKPSNFTKWVRPLRKMGMENKANLPNKITVAK
;
A
#
# COMPACT_ATOMS: atom_id res chain seq x y z
N LEU A 1 13.07 -2.96 27.83
CA LEU A 1 11.97 -2.57 26.92
C LEU A 1 10.87 -3.63 27.05
N GLY A 2 9.68 -3.24 27.53
CA GLY A 2 8.58 -4.17 27.78
C GLY A 2 8.12 -4.86 26.49
N LYS A 3 7.72 -6.14 26.60
CA LYS A 3 7.14 -6.93 25.49
C LYS A 3 6.00 -6.14 24.86
N ILE A 4 6.21 -5.56 23.68
CA ILE A 4 5.15 -4.95 22.88
C ILE A 4 4.20 -6.09 22.46
N ARG A 5 2.96 -6.02 22.94
CA ARG A 5 1.91 -7.01 22.66
C ARG A 5 1.17 -6.61 21.38
N GLY A 6 1.82 -6.81 20.23
CA GLY A 6 1.23 -6.49 18.91
C GLY A 6 1.01 -5.00 18.68
N VAL A 7 0.93 -4.61 17.40
CA VAL A 7 0.60 -3.25 16.97
C VAL A 7 -0.42 -3.36 15.86
N VAL A 8 -1.46 -2.55 15.92
CA VAL A 8 -2.40 -2.35 14.80
C VAL A 8 -2.07 -0.99 14.20
N GLN A 9 -1.87 -0.98 12.89
CA GLN A 9 -1.64 0.23 12.12
C GLN A 9 -2.76 0.37 11.11
N ASP A 10 -3.40 1.54 11.11
CA ASP A 10 -4.33 1.94 10.05
C ASP A 10 -3.52 2.66 8.97
N ARG A 11 -3.60 2.15 7.74
CA ARG A 11 -2.80 2.54 6.57
C ARG A 11 -1.30 2.38 6.76
N THR A 12 -0.75 1.42 6.03
CA THR A 12 0.69 1.18 6.02
C THR A 12 1.39 1.99 4.92
N ILE A 13 2.68 2.26 5.09
CA ILE A 13 3.50 2.95 4.07
C ILE A 13 3.46 2.26 2.71
N TRP A 14 3.19 0.95 2.68
CA TRP A 14 3.01 0.18 1.46
C TRP A 14 1.85 0.70 0.60
N GLU A 15 0.77 1.13 1.24
CA GLU A 15 -0.43 1.64 0.57
C GLU A 15 -0.22 3.03 -0.03
N ASP A 16 0.72 3.84 0.48
CA ASP A 16 1.02 5.16 -0.11
C ASP A 16 1.52 5.05 -1.56
N THR A 17 2.15 3.93 -1.91
CA THR A 17 2.57 3.67 -3.30
C THR A 17 1.39 3.59 -4.27
N ILE A 18 0.21 3.19 -3.80
CA ILE A 18 -1.04 3.15 -4.56
C ILE A 18 -1.44 4.57 -4.96
N PHE A 19 -1.43 5.50 -4.00
CA PHE A 19 -1.77 6.91 -4.23
C PHE A 19 -0.77 7.60 -5.16
N ALA A 20 0.53 7.37 -4.94
CA ALA A 20 1.56 7.91 -5.82
C ALA A 20 1.39 7.43 -7.27
N ARG A 21 1.08 6.13 -7.45
CA ARG A 21 0.81 5.55 -8.77
C ARG A 21 -0.45 6.16 -9.40
N MET A 22 -1.54 6.29 -8.65
CA MET A 22 -2.79 6.88 -9.15
C MET A 22 -2.62 8.33 -9.59
N LEU A 23 -1.95 9.16 -8.78
CA LEU A 23 -1.72 10.56 -9.12
C LEU A 23 -0.78 10.71 -10.34
N ASN A 24 0.16 9.78 -10.53
CA ASN A 24 1.02 9.76 -11.72
C ASN A 24 0.28 9.24 -12.97
N GLN A 25 -0.67 8.34 -12.82
CA GLN A 25 -1.49 7.82 -13.91
C GLN A 25 -2.70 8.71 -14.25
N HIS A 26 -2.98 9.72 -13.41
CA HIS A 26 -4.07 10.65 -13.63
C HIS A 26 -3.94 11.35 -15.01
N PRO A 27 -5.04 11.57 -15.75
CA PRO A 27 -5.01 12.24 -17.05
C PRO A 27 -4.29 13.58 -17.03
N ASP A 28 -4.47 14.36 -15.96
CA ASP A 28 -3.82 15.66 -15.76
C ASP A 28 -2.35 15.57 -15.30
N LYS A 29 -1.79 14.36 -15.16
CA LYS A 29 -0.42 14.11 -14.66
C LYS A 29 -0.12 14.91 -13.39
N ILE A 30 -0.96 14.74 -12.37
CA ILE A 30 -0.86 15.48 -11.09
C ILE A 30 0.54 15.34 -10.47
N ILE A 31 1.18 14.17 -10.62
CA ILE A 31 2.64 14.04 -10.45
C ILE A 31 3.30 13.57 -11.75
N SER A 32 4.40 14.23 -12.10
CA SER A 32 5.19 13.89 -13.28
C SER A 32 5.86 12.53 -13.11
N ASP A 33 6.29 11.93 -14.23
CA ASP A 33 7.05 10.67 -14.17
C ASP A 33 8.37 10.85 -13.43
N MET A 34 8.99 12.03 -13.49
CA MET A 34 10.21 12.35 -12.73
C MET A 34 9.96 12.32 -11.22
N ASP A 35 8.90 12.99 -10.78
CA ASP A 35 8.54 13.07 -9.35
C ASP A 35 8.15 11.69 -8.81
N TYR A 36 7.38 10.93 -9.61
CA TYR A 36 7.01 9.57 -9.25
C TYR A 36 8.23 8.65 -9.16
N ASN A 37 9.18 8.73 -10.09
CA ASN A 37 10.43 7.97 -10.00
C ASN A 37 11.23 8.36 -8.74
N THR A 38 11.28 9.66 -8.42
CA THR A 38 11.98 10.15 -7.21
C THR A 38 11.33 9.65 -5.93
N TYR A 39 9.99 9.64 -5.88
CA TYR A 39 9.23 9.05 -4.78
C TYR A 39 9.54 7.56 -4.63
N LEU A 40 9.57 6.80 -5.74
CA LEU A 40 9.90 5.38 -5.72
C LEU A 40 11.33 5.12 -5.24
N ASP A 41 12.31 5.92 -5.69
CA ASP A 41 13.69 5.79 -5.25
C ASP A 41 13.83 6.04 -3.74
N LEU A 42 13.10 7.04 -3.20
CA LEU A 42 13.07 7.30 -1.76
C LEU A 42 12.42 6.14 -1.00
N PHE A 43 11.26 5.68 -1.48
CA PHE A 43 10.53 4.56 -0.90
C PHE A 43 11.40 3.31 -0.86
N ASP A 44 12.01 2.91 -1.97
CA ASP A 44 12.86 1.72 -2.05
C ASP A 44 14.07 1.82 -1.10
N ASN A 45 14.68 3.00 -0.98
CA ASN A 45 15.80 3.22 -0.06
C ASN A 45 15.40 3.09 1.42
N MET A 46 14.21 3.56 1.81
CA MET A 46 13.69 3.41 3.17
C MET A 46 13.26 1.97 3.44
N VAL A 47 12.54 1.39 2.50
CA VAL A 47 11.87 0.10 2.63
C VAL A 47 12.85 -1.07 2.67
N LEU A 48 13.83 -1.09 1.75
CA LEU A 48 14.77 -2.21 1.64
C LEU A 48 15.71 -2.34 2.85
N ARG A 49 15.82 -1.29 3.67
CA ARG A 49 16.75 -1.25 4.81
C ARG A 49 16.07 -1.51 6.15
N GLU A 50 14.86 -0.98 6.38
CA GLU A 50 14.31 -0.87 7.74
C GLU A 50 12.86 -1.36 7.91
N LEU A 51 12.09 -1.54 6.83
CA LEU A 51 10.65 -1.82 6.97
C LEU A 51 10.35 -3.32 7.04
N VAL A 52 9.67 -3.70 8.12
CA VAL A 52 9.15 -5.05 8.34
C VAL A 52 7.73 -5.12 7.78
N PHE A 53 7.45 -6.17 7.01
CA PHE A 53 6.10 -6.43 6.52
C PHE A 53 5.15 -6.79 7.65
N PRO A 54 3.86 -6.41 7.55
CA PRO A 54 2.88 -6.80 8.54
C PRO A 54 2.73 -8.33 8.57
N GLN A 55 2.55 -8.88 9.77
CA GLN A 55 2.28 -10.31 9.97
C GLN A 55 0.90 -10.71 9.42
N LEU A 56 -0.03 -9.77 9.39
CA LEU A 56 -1.36 -9.92 8.84
C LEU A 56 -1.81 -8.57 8.27
N LEU A 57 -2.23 -8.55 7.02
CA LEU A 57 -2.90 -7.41 6.41
C LEU A 57 -4.41 -7.67 6.43
N ILE A 58 -5.19 -6.71 6.93
CA ILE A 58 -6.66 -6.80 6.97
C ILE A 58 -7.19 -5.94 5.83
N PHE A 59 -7.83 -6.56 4.85
CA PHE A 59 -8.42 -5.87 3.70
C PHE A 59 -9.94 -5.84 3.87
N LEU A 60 -10.50 -4.64 4.03
CA LEU A 60 -11.93 -4.42 4.15
C LEU A 60 -12.51 -4.12 2.78
N ASP A 61 -13.22 -5.09 2.22
CA ASP A 61 -13.76 -5.01 0.87
C ASP A 61 -15.23 -4.60 0.88
N CYS A 62 -15.57 -3.56 0.13
CA CYS A 62 -16.95 -3.15 -0.08
C CYS A 62 -17.10 -2.48 -1.44
N ARG A 63 -18.31 -2.51 -1.98
CA ARG A 63 -18.67 -1.91 -3.25
C ARG A 63 -18.49 -0.40 -3.23
N VAL A 64 -18.24 0.16 -4.41
CA VAL A 64 -18.12 1.61 -4.61
C VAL A 64 -19.40 2.32 -4.20
N GLU A 65 -20.57 1.74 -4.51
CA GLU A 65 -21.87 2.29 -4.14
C GLU A 65 -22.00 2.41 -2.61
N THR A 66 -21.65 1.35 -1.89
CA THR A 66 -21.66 1.33 -0.42
C THR A 66 -20.67 2.33 0.16
N SER A 67 -19.50 2.49 -0.47
CA SER A 67 -18.52 3.51 -0.07
C SER A 67 -19.07 4.93 -0.24
N ILE A 68 -19.73 5.22 -1.36
CA ILE A 68 -20.36 6.51 -1.65
C ILE A 68 -21.48 6.81 -0.64
N GLU A 69 -22.36 5.84 -0.37
CA GLU A 69 -23.42 5.98 0.64
C GLU A 69 -22.84 6.31 2.01
N ARG A 70 -21.74 5.65 2.41
CA ARG A 70 -21.04 5.91 3.67
C ARG A 70 -20.34 7.27 3.69
N ILE A 71 -19.73 7.71 2.59
CA ILE A 71 -19.18 9.05 2.45
C ILE A 71 -20.27 10.11 2.64
N ASN A 72 -21.40 9.94 1.94
CA ASN A 72 -22.52 10.87 1.99
C ASN A 72 -23.16 10.95 3.38
N SER A 73 -23.35 9.81 4.05
CA SER A 73 -23.91 9.77 5.42
C SER A 73 -23.01 10.44 6.46
N ARG A 74 -21.68 10.50 6.26
CA ARG A 74 -20.77 11.25 7.15
C ARG A 74 -20.90 12.76 7.02
N GLY A 75 -21.45 13.26 5.90
CA GLY A 75 -21.76 14.68 5.70
C GLY A 75 -20.55 15.62 5.70
N ARG A 76 -19.33 15.12 5.48
CA ARG A 76 -18.11 15.93 5.47
C ARG A 76 -18.05 16.77 4.18
N ASN A 77 -18.01 18.09 4.31
CA ASN A 77 -18.03 19.01 3.16
C ASN A 77 -16.90 18.76 2.16
N MET A 78 -15.71 18.36 2.64
CA MET A 78 -14.54 18.08 1.79
C MET A 78 -14.70 16.79 0.95
N GLU A 79 -15.54 15.85 1.38
CA GLU A 79 -15.72 14.57 0.69
C GLU A 79 -16.81 14.63 -0.40
N LYS A 80 -17.57 15.74 -0.50
CA LYS A 80 -18.67 15.91 -1.48
C LYS A 80 -18.22 15.95 -2.93
N ALA A 81 -16.96 16.31 -3.18
CA ALA A 81 -16.37 16.38 -4.51
C ALA A 81 -15.75 15.04 -4.97
N ILE A 82 -15.81 13.99 -4.14
CA ILE A 82 -15.26 12.69 -4.52
C ILE A 82 -16.15 12.06 -5.60
N GLU A 83 -15.58 11.89 -6.78
CA GLU A 83 -16.27 11.27 -7.92
C GLU A 83 -16.31 9.75 -7.79
N ALA A 84 -17.37 9.13 -8.33
CA ALA A 84 -17.52 7.67 -8.33
C ALA A 84 -16.40 6.98 -9.12
N ASP A 85 -15.93 7.59 -10.21
CA ASP A 85 -14.89 7.01 -11.06
C ASP A 85 -13.51 7.04 -10.37
N TYR A 86 -13.23 8.05 -9.54
CA TYR A 86 -12.08 8.06 -8.67
C TYR A 86 -12.11 6.86 -7.69
N LEU A 87 -13.26 6.59 -7.06
CA LEU A 87 -13.41 5.47 -6.13
C LEU A 87 -13.29 4.11 -6.83
N LYS A 88 -13.77 3.95 -8.07
CA LYS A 88 -13.54 2.75 -8.87
C LYS A 88 -12.05 2.54 -9.15
N SER A 89 -11.36 3.58 -9.61
CA SER A 89 -9.93 3.52 -9.88
C SER A 89 -9.12 3.19 -8.62
N LEU A 90 -9.53 3.76 -7.48
CA LEU A 90 -8.94 3.46 -6.18
C LEU A 90 -9.13 1.98 -5.81
N GLN A 91 -10.35 1.45 -5.96
CA GLN A 91 -10.66 0.06 -5.68
C GLN A 91 -9.83 -0.90 -6.55
N GLU A 92 -9.75 -0.65 -7.86
CA GLU A 92 -8.94 -1.47 -8.78
C GLU A 92 -7.46 -1.48 -8.39
N ASN A 93 -6.91 -0.31 -8.02
CA ASN A 93 -5.53 -0.20 -7.59
C ASN A 93 -5.27 -0.93 -6.26
N TYR A 94 -6.22 -0.91 -5.33
CA TYR A 94 -6.15 -1.72 -4.10
C TYR A 94 -6.24 -3.22 -4.40
N TYR A 95 -7.10 -3.68 -5.32
CA TYR A 95 -7.15 -5.09 -5.69
C TYR A 95 -5.82 -5.58 -6.26
N GLN A 96 -5.21 -4.81 -7.17
CA GLN A 96 -3.88 -5.13 -7.70
C GLN A 96 -2.82 -5.19 -6.58
N PHE A 97 -2.83 -4.23 -5.66
CA PHE A 97 -1.91 -4.22 -4.52
C PHE A 97 -2.06 -5.47 -3.65
N ILE A 98 -3.30 -5.86 -3.33
CA ILE A 98 -3.58 -7.06 -2.53
C ILE A 98 -3.10 -8.33 -3.24
N GLU A 99 -3.27 -8.44 -4.56
CA GLU A 99 -2.75 -9.56 -5.36
C GLU A 99 -1.21 -9.60 -5.38
N GLU A 100 -0.54 -8.45 -5.51
CA GLU A 100 0.92 -8.34 -5.41
C GLU A 100 1.43 -8.80 -4.04
N MET A 101 0.74 -8.41 -2.97
CA MET A 101 1.07 -8.79 -1.59
C MET A 101 0.82 -10.28 -1.31
N GLU A 102 -0.27 -10.86 -1.82
CA GLU A 102 -0.49 -12.31 -1.74
C GLU A 102 0.58 -13.09 -2.51
N SER A 103 0.95 -12.63 -3.71
CA SER A 103 2.02 -13.24 -4.51
C SER A 103 3.39 -13.16 -3.83
N ALA A 104 3.60 -12.11 -3.03
CA ALA A 104 4.76 -11.94 -2.17
C ALA A 104 4.77 -12.88 -0.93
N GLY A 105 3.68 -13.60 -0.67
CA GLY A 105 3.51 -14.45 0.49
C GLY A 105 3.00 -13.74 1.74
N VAL A 106 2.60 -12.46 1.64
CA VAL A 106 2.00 -11.72 2.77
C VAL A 106 0.66 -12.35 3.11
N ARG A 107 0.40 -12.51 4.41
CA ARG A 107 -0.87 -13.07 4.87
C ARG A 107 -1.94 -11.98 4.83
N ILE A 108 -3.01 -12.23 4.07
CA ILE A 108 -4.13 -11.28 3.94
C ILE A 108 -5.43 -11.90 4.46
N LEU A 109 -6.12 -11.16 5.32
CA LEU A 109 -7.49 -11.42 5.75
C LEU A 109 -8.41 -10.48 4.98
N ARG A 110 -9.10 -11.01 3.96
CA ARG A 110 -10.12 -10.28 3.20
C ARG A 110 -11.45 -10.39 3.94
N LEU A 111 -12.05 -9.27 4.29
CA LEU A 111 -13.35 -9.19 4.96
C LEU A 111 -14.36 -8.51 4.05
N ASN A 112 -15.50 -9.16 3.83
CA ASN A 112 -16.64 -8.48 3.24
C ASN A 112 -17.18 -7.47 4.26
N TRP A 113 -17.11 -6.20 3.89
CA TRP A 113 -17.44 -5.05 4.70
C TRP A 113 -18.62 -4.26 4.14
N GLU A 114 -19.54 -4.91 3.41
CA GLU A 114 -20.82 -4.34 2.97
C GLU A 114 -21.66 -3.87 4.16
N ASN A 115 -21.62 -4.64 5.25
CA ASN A 115 -22.24 -4.31 6.52
C ASN A 115 -21.20 -4.34 7.64
N PHE A 116 -21.37 -3.48 8.64
CA PHE A 116 -20.52 -3.51 9.83
C PHE A 116 -20.70 -4.84 10.56
N GLN A 117 -19.57 -5.49 10.88
CA GLN A 117 -19.57 -6.73 11.64
C GLN A 117 -19.31 -6.48 13.13
N PRO A 118 -19.80 -7.35 14.03
CA PRO A 118 -19.45 -7.29 15.45
C PRO A 118 -17.95 -7.39 15.66
N ILE A 119 -17.40 -6.57 16.55
CA ILE A 119 -15.96 -6.55 16.87
C ILE A 119 -15.46 -7.93 17.31
N SER A 120 -16.27 -8.66 18.08
CA SER A 120 -15.94 -10.02 18.53
C SER A 120 -15.68 -10.98 17.37
N GLU A 121 -16.42 -10.85 16.27
CA GLU A 121 -16.26 -11.70 15.10
C GLU A 121 -14.99 -11.34 14.32
N VAL A 122 -14.72 -10.04 14.15
CA VAL A 122 -13.47 -9.58 13.52
C VAL A 122 -12.26 -10.05 14.31
N VAL A 123 -12.28 -9.93 15.64
CA VAL A 123 -11.19 -10.41 16.51
C VAL A 123 -11.00 -11.91 16.40
N ARG A 124 -12.10 -12.68 16.34
CA ARG A 124 -12.05 -14.14 16.13
C ARG A 124 -11.35 -14.49 14.81
N LEU A 125 -11.74 -13.83 13.72
CA LEU A 125 -11.16 -14.03 12.39
C LEU A 125 -9.68 -13.64 12.34
N VAL A 126 -9.32 -12.49 12.93
CA VAL A 126 -7.93 -12.03 13.03
C VAL A 126 -7.07 -13.05 13.78
N ASN A 127 -7.54 -13.54 14.92
CA ASN A 127 -6.82 -14.56 15.69
C ASN A 127 -6.65 -15.86 14.90
N GLU A 128 -7.74 -16.37 14.31
CA GLU A 128 -7.73 -17.59 13.50
C GLU A 128 -6.75 -17.49 12.32
N TYR A 129 -6.77 -16.37 11.59
CA TYR A 129 -5.87 -16.16 10.46
C TYR A 129 -4.43 -15.93 10.89
N SER A 130 -4.18 -15.26 12.01
CA SER A 130 -2.82 -15.01 12.50
C SER A 130 -2.02 -16.30 12.77
N LEU A 131 -2.72 -17.40 13.09
CA LEU A 131 -2.14 -18.70 13.42
C LEU A 131 -1.83 -19.57 12.19
N LYS A 132 -2.36 -19.22 11.00
CA LYS A 132 -2.10 -19.99 9.77
C LYS A 132 -0.63 -19.90 9.39
N PRO A 133 0.03 -20.95 8.88
CA PRO A 133 1.41 -20.85 8.42
C PRO A 133 1.53 -19.78 7.32
N SER A 134 2.56 -18.94 7.37
CA SER A 134 2.88 -17.99 6.30
C SER A 134 4.15 -18.45 5.61
N ASN A 135 4.13 -18.43 4.28
CA ASN A 135 5.29 -18.68 3.43
C ASN A 135 6.12 -17.40 3.18
N PHE A 136 5.85 -16.32 3.93
CA PHE A 136 6.55 -15.05 3.77
C PHE A 136 8.00 -15.21 4.20
N THR A 137 8.90 -15.26 3.22
CA THR A 137 10.35 -15.40 3.46
C THR A 137 11.04 -14.05 3.44
N LYS A 138 10.75 -13.20 2.45
CA LYS A 138 11.14 -11.78 2.34
C LYS A 138 10.52 -11.24 1.04
N TRP A 139 9.92 -10.05 1.06
CA TRP A 139 9.57 -9.38 -0.19
C TRP A 139 10.82 -8.73 -0.78
N VAL A 140 11.09 -9.03 -2.04
CA VAL A 140 12.05 -8.32 -2.87
C VAL A 140 11.27 -7.90 -4.10
N ARG A 141 10.93 -6.62 -4.24
CA ARG A 141 10.47 -6.09 -5.53
C ARG A 141 11.49 -6.53 -6.58
N PRO A 142 11.10 -7.07 -7.74
CA PRO A 142 12.05 -7.32 -8.81
C PRO A 142 12.81 -6.01 -9.07
N LEU A 143 14.11 -5.99 -8.76
CA LEU A 143 14.96 -4.84 -9.03
C LEU A 143 14.71 -4.46 -10.49
N ARG A 144 14.35 -3.19 -10.71
CA ARG A 144 14.14 -2.62 -12.04
C ARG A 144 15.22 -3.19 -12.96
N LYS A 145 14.84 -3.86 -14.06
CA LYS A 145 15.79 -4.09 -15.15
C LYS A 145 16.23 -2.70 -15.57
N MET A 146 17.34 -2.24 -15.02
CA MET A 146 17.91 -0.95 -15.32
C MET A 146 18.21 -1.01 -16.81
N GLY A 147 17.43 -0.25 -17.60
CA GLY A 147 17.71 -0.09 -19.02
C GLY A 147 19.18 0.27 -19.16
N MET A 148 19.91 -0.53 -19.92
CA MET A 148 21.33 -0.35 -20.18
C MET A 148 21.56 0.89 -21.06
N GLU A 149 21.15 2.09 -20.66
CA GLU A 149 21.38 3.30 -21.49
C GLU A 149 21.87 4.54 -20.73
N ASN A 150 21.92 4.57 -19.39
CA ASN A 150 22.40 5.75 -18.67
C ASN A 150 23.70 5.51 -17.89
N LYS A 151 24.76 5.04 -18.57
CA LYS A 151 26.14 5.03 -18.02
C LYS A 151 26.91 6.35 -18.19
N ALA A 152 26.26 7.43 -18.65
CA ALA A 152 26.97 8.64 -19.05
C ALA A 152 27.04 9.76 -17.98
N ASN A 153 26.43 9.63 -16.80
CA ASN A 153 26.37 10.76 -15.85
C ASN A 153 26.48 10.38 -14.37
N LEU A 154 27.51 9.61 -14.01
CA LEU A 154 27.95 9.53 -12.62
C LEU A 154 28.96 10.68 -12.35
N PRO A 155 28.69 11.61 -11.43
CA PRO A 155 29.68 12.59 -11.03
C PRO A 155 30.87 11.89 -10.38
N ASN A 156 32.08 12.29 -10.80
CA ASN A 156 33.35 11.76 -10.31
C ASN A 156 33.40 11.75 -8.78
N LYS A 157 33.76 10.59 -8.20
CA LYS A 157 34.03 10.42 -6.77
C LYS A 157 35.03 11.50 -6.32
N ILE A 158 34.62 12.34 -5.38
CA ILE A 158 35.54 13.20 -4.64
C ILE A 158 36.29 12.29 -3.67
N THR A 159 37.55 12.02 -3.98
CA THR A 159 38.51 11.37 -3.07
C THR A 159 38.89 12.39 -2.00
N VAL A 160 38.47 12.17 -0.75
CA VAL A 160 39.04 12.87 0.40
C VAL A 160 40.23 12.05 0.88
N ALA A 161 41.44 12.57 0.67
CA ALA A 161 42.66 12.01 1.22
C ALA A 161 42.70 12.20 2.75
N LYS A 162 43.29 11.21 3.44
CA LYS A 162 43.50 11.15 4.89
C LYS A 162 44.30 12.33 5.44
#